data_AF-A0A644V1P5-F1
#
_entry.id   AF-A0A644V1P5-F1
#
_cell.length_a   1.000
_cell.length_b   1.000
_cell.length_c   1.000
_cell.angle_alpha   90.00
_cell.angle_beta   90.00
_cell.angle_gamma   90.00
#
_symmetry.space_group_name_H-M   'P 1'
#
loop_
_entity.id
_entity.type
_entity.pdbx_description
1 polymer ?
#
loop_
_entity_poly.entity_id
_entity_poly.type
_entity_poly.pdbx_seq_one_letter_code
_entity_poly.pdbx_strand_id
1 'polypeptide(L)' 'MTVGKKLWLIVIVKLFIMFGILKVFFFPNQLKQNFDTDAERGNHVTNELIDRSN' A
#
# COMPACT_ATOMS: atom_id res chain seq x y z
N MET A 1 -14.74 -33.53 5.13
CA MET A 1 -14.56 -32.75 3.88
C MET A 1 -15.49 -31.54 3.72
N THR A 2 -16.05 -30.97 4.81
CA THR A 2 -16.85 -29.73 4.79
C THR A 2 -16.34 -28.70 5.80
N VAL A 3 -15.80 -29.19 6.93
CA VAL A 3 -15.19 -28.37 7.99
C VAL A 3 -13.94 -27.62 7.50
N GLY A 4 -13.05 -28.27 6.74
CA GLY A 4 -11.83 -27.65 6.23
C GLY A 4 -12.07 -26.50 5.26
N LYS A 5 -13.08 -26.61 4.39
CA LYS A 5 -13.44 -25.52 3.45
C LYS A 5 -14.02 -24.31 4.18
N LYS A 6 -14.86 -24.51 5.19
CA LYS A 6 -15.37 -23.42 6.05
C LYS A 6 -14.23 -22.73 6.81
N LEU A 7 -13.30 -23.50 7.37
CA LEU A 7 -12.16 -22.95 8.09
C LEU A 7 -11.27 -22.11 7.16
N TRP A 8 -11.00 -22.61 5.96
CA TRP A 8 -10.20 -21.91 4.97
C TRP A 8 -10.85 -20.61 4.49
N LEU A 9 -12.18 -20.61 4.31
CA LEU A 9 -12.94 -19.39 4.01
C LEU A 9 -12.75 -18.33 5.10
N ILE A 10 -12.84 -18.73 6.38
CA ILE A 10 -12.63 -17.82 7.52
C ILE A 10 -11.21 -17.26 7.53
N VAL A 11 -10.20 -18.09 7.25
CA VAL A 11 -8.79 -17.67 7.19
C VAL A 11 -8.58 -16.67 6.05
N ILE A 12 -9.14 -16.89 4.86
CA ILE A 12 -9.05 -15.95 3.75
C ILE A 12 -9.73 -14.63 4.06
N VAL A 13 -10.94 -14.67 4.62
CA VAL A 13 -11.66 -13.45 5.00
C VAL A 13 -10.84 -12.65 6.02
N LYS A 14 -10.28 -13.34 7.03
CA LYS A 14 -9.44 -12.69 8.04
C LYS A 14 -8.15 -12.11 7.44
N LEU A 15 -7.49 -12.83 6.54
CA LEU A 15 -6.30 -12.35 5.83
C LEU A 15 -6.63 -11.13 4.96
N PHE A 16 -7.75 -11.14 4.25
CA PHE A 16 -8.19 -10.00 3.44
C PHE A 16 -8.48 -8.76 4.29
N ILE A 17 -9.16 -8.94 5.43
CA ILE A 17 -9.43 -7.85 6.39
C ILE A 17 -8.12 -7.32 7.00
N MET A 18 -7.22 -8.20 7.45
CA MET A 18 -5.93 -7.79 8.01
C MET A 18 -5.07 -7.06 6.98
N PHE A 19 -5.04 -7.55 5.74
CA PHE A 19 -4.34 -6.88 4.63
C PHE A 19 -4.98 -5.53 4.28
N GLY A 20 -6.31 -5.43 4.30
CA GLY A 20 -7.02 -4.17 4.08
C GLY A 20 -6.69 -3.12 5.13
N ILE A 21 -6.73 -3.49 6.42
CA ILE A 21 -6.40 -2.59 7.53
C ILE A 21 -4.93 -2.17 7.49
N LEU A 22 -4.01 -3.12 7.32
CA LEU A 22 -2.59 -2.81 7.16
C LEU A 22 -2.36 -1.93 5.93
N LYS A 23 -3.05 -2.16 4.81
CA LYS A 23 -2.93 -1.31 3.63
C LYS A 23 -3.40 0.12 3.90
N VAL A 24 -4.54 0.31 4.56
CA VAL A 24 -5.04 1.65 4.88
C VAL A 24 -4.18 2.35 5.94
N PHE A 25 -3.63 1.61 6.90
CA PHE A 25 -2.84 2.15 8.01
C PHE A 25 -1.35 2.33 7.70
N PHE A 26 -0.72 1.42 6.95
CA PHE A 26 0.68 1.49 6.53
C PHE A 26 0.86 2.16 5.16
N PHE A 27 -0.14 2.10 4.28
CA PHE A 27 -0.16 2.84 3.03
C PHE A 27 -1.33 3.85 2.98
N PRO A 28 -1.48 4.74 3.97
CA PRO A 28 -2.42 5.83 3.88
C PRO A 28 -1.90 6.76 2.80
N ASN A 29 -2.39 6.63 1.55
CA ASN A 29 -2.10 7.49 0.40
C ASN A 29 -0.85 8.37 0.56
N GLN A 30 0.33 7.75 0.76
CA GLN A 30 1.59 8.48 0.91
C GLN A 30 1.90 9.27 -0.37
N LEU A 31 1.22 8.90 -1.46
CA LEU A 31 1.21 9.51 -2.77
C LEU A 31 0.34 10.77 -2.90
N LYS A 32 -0.58 11.02 -1.96
CA LYS A 32 -1.58 12.10 -2.06
C LYS A 32 -1.47 13.16 -0.96
N GLN A 33 -0.54 13.01 -0.02
CA GLN A 33 -0.45 13.92 1.12
C GLN A 33 0.46 15.15 0.87
N ASN A 34 1.21 15.21 -0.23
CA ASN A 34 2.10 16.37 -0.49
C ASN A 34 2.08 16.93 -1.92
N PHE A 35 1.39 16.32 -2.90
CA PHE A 35 1.39 16.83 -4.27
C PHE A 35 0.08 16.51 -4.98
N ASP A 36 -0.49 17.52 -5.65
CA ASP A 36 -1.80 17.49 -6.32
C ASP A 36 -1.78 16.72 -7.66
N THR A 37 -0.61 16.36 -8.19
CA THR A 37 -0.51 15.68 -9.49
C THR A 37 0.64 14.65 -9.49
N ASP A 38 0.40 13.44 -10.01
CA ASP A 38 1.41 12.37 -10.12
C ASP A 38 2.68 12.80 -10.89
N ALA A 39 2.57 13.78 -11.79
CA ALA A 39 3.70 14.34 -12.54
C ALA A 39 4.70 15.11 -11.65
N GLU A 40 4.23 15.78 -10.60
CA GLU A 40 5.06 16.62 -9.73
C GLU A 40 5.91 15.76 -8.77
N ARG A 41 5.38 14.60 -8.38
CA ARG A 41 6.06 13.62 -7.51
C ARG A 41 7.20 12.91 -8.21
N GLY A 42 7.04 12.59 -9.49
CA GLY A 42 8.12 12.01 -10.30
C GLY A 42 9.32 12.95 -10.40
N ASN A 43 9.07 14.24 -10.59
CA ASN A 43 10.13 15.26 -10.68
C ASN A 43 10.85 15.49 -9.34
N HIS A 44 10.14 15.50 -8.21
CA HIS A 44 10.78 15.68 -6.90
C HIS A 44 11.73 14.53 -6.54
N VAL A 45 11.29 13.27 -6.73
CA VAL A 45 12.13 12.09 -6.49
C VAL A 45 13.32 12.04 -7.44
N THR A 46 13.12 12.39 -8.71
CA THR A 46 14.20 12.44 -9.70
C THR A 46 15.26 13.48 -9.30
N ASN A 47 14.84 14.66 -8.85
CA ASN A 47 15.76 15.70 -8.39
C ASN A 47 16.50 15.30 -7.11
N GLU A 48 15.84 14.69 -6.12
CA GLU A 48 16.52 14.21 -4.89
C GLU A 48 17.53 13.09 -5.18
N LEU A 49 17.25 12.19 -6.13
CA LEU A 49 18.18 11.12 -6.52
C LEU A 49 19.39 11.65 -7.27
N ILE A 50 19.21 12.68 -8.10
CA ILE A 50 20.29 13.36 -8.82
C ILE A 50 21.16 14.18 -7.86
N ASP A 51 20.55 14.85 -6.87
CA ASP A 51 21.27 15.69 -5.90
C ASP A 51 22.10 14.86 -4.91
N ARG A 52 21.57 13.73 -4.41
CA ARG A 52 22.34 12.79 -3.57
C ARG A 52 23.45 12.04 -4.32
N SER A 53 23.42 12.06 -5.65
CA SER A 53 24.43 11.39 -6.48
C SER A 53 25.66 12.27 -6.76
N ASN A 54 25.62 13.57 -6.41
CA ASN A 54 26.77 14.49 -6.48
C ASN A 54 27.40 14.69 -5.10
#